data_AF-B3S4C6-F1
#
_entry.id   AF-B3S4C6-F1
#
_cell.length_a   1.000
_cell.length_b   1.000
_cell.length_c   1.000
_cell.angle_alpha   90.00
_cell.angle_beta   90.00
_cell.angle_gamma   90.00
#
_symmetry.space_group_name_H-M   'P 1'
#
loop_
_entity.id
_entity.type
_entity.pdbx_description
1 polymer ?
#
loop_
_entity_poly.entity_id
_entity_poly.type
_entity_poly.pdbx_seq_one_letter_code
_entity_poly.pdbx_strand_id
1 'polypeptide(L)'
;MGRKGKMPWIELDGDAYCDSTFIIEHLTKKFNVSIDRSLSEQQKAVARVIQKTIEENTIWAAIIYNRWIQDTDYFRQMMKLSWFVGRILKMAVVPAIKKSMYGHGIGRHSAEEIQHIARGDIKALSDLLKDKQFFFGDKPTTIDACVFAFLANVLHGLRKDSWPAEMVRNEFPNLATYFERIKENVWPDWDEIVSKAGSKK
;
A
#
# COMPACT_ATOMS: atom_id res chain seq x y z
N MET A 1 -9.96 -17.81 -4.65
CA MET A 1 -8.96 -17.44 -3.63
C MET A 1 -7.75 -18.33 -3.86
N GLY A 2 -6.54 -17.79 -3.76
CA GLY A 2 -5.32 -18.60 -3.93
C GLY A 2 -5.26 -19.73 -2.90
N ARG A 3 -4.52 -20.83 -3.21
CA ARG A 3 -4.45 -22.05 -2.38
C ARG A 3 -4.07 -21.80 -0.91
N LYS A 4 -3.43 -20.66 -0.60
CA LYS A 4 -3.04 -20.24 0.76
C LYS A 4 -4.06 -19.35 1.48
N GLY A 5 -5.23 -19.08 0.90
CA GLY A 5 -6.23 -18.17 1.46
C GLY A 5 -5.77 -16.71 1.55
N LYS A 6 -4.70 -16.34 0.84
CA LYS A 6 -4.12 -14.98 0.82
C LYS A 6 -4.29 -14.32 -0.54
N MET A 7 -4.44 -13.00 -0.51
CA MET A 7 -4.29 -12.10 -1.66
C MET A 7 -2.94 -11.37 -1.54
N PRO A 8 -2.32 -10.93 -2.65
CA PRO A 8 -2.74 -11.21 -4.03
C PRO A 8 -2.43 -12.67 -4.45
N TRP A 9 -3.18 -13.16 -5.44
CA TRP A 9 -2.91 -14.42 -6.14
C TRP A 9 -3.23 -14.27 -7.63
N ILE A 10 -2.60 -15.09 -8.47
CA ILE A 10 -2.88 -15.21 -9.90
C ILE A 10 -3.07 -16.68 -10.28
N GLU A 11 -3.79 -16.92 -11.37
CA GLU A 11 -3.78 -18.19 -12.08
C GLU A 11 -3.01 -18.01 -13.39
N LEU A 12 -2.07 -18.90 -13.66
CA LEU A 12 -1.24 -18.86 -14.85
C LEU A 12 -0.93 -20.30 -15.29
N ASP A 13 -1.29 -20.63 -16.53
CA ASP A 13 -1.19 -21.99 -17.10
C ASP A 13 -1.86 -23.09 -16.25
N GLY A 14 -2.96 -22.75 -15.57
CA GLY A 14 -3.67 -23.68 -14.68
C GLY A 14 -3.05 -23.83 -13.28
N ASP A 15 -1.93 -23.15 -12.99
CA ASP A 15 -1.33 -23.09 -11.66
C ASP A 15 -1.67 -21.81 -10.92
N ALA A 16 -1.89 -21.94 -9.61
CA ALA A 16 -2.25 -20.82 -8.73
C ALA A 16 -1.03 -20.37 -7.91
N TYR A 17 -0.60 -19.13 -8.12
CA TYR A 17 0.51 -18.49 -7.41
C TYR A 17 -0.04 -17.49 -6.41
N CYS A 18 0.48 -17.48 -5.18
CA CYS A 18 0.05 -16.60 -4.10
C CYS A 18 1.23 -15.80 -3.57
N ASP A 19 0.96 -14.64 -2.96
CA ASP A 19 1.93 -13.66 -2.45
C ASP A 19 2.60 -12.84 -3.56
N SER A 20 2.60 -11.51 -3.43
CA SER A 20 3.14 -10.62 -4.44
C SER A 20 4.60 -10.91 -4.76
N THR A 21 5.43 -11.25 -3.78
CA THR A 21 6.85 -11.51 -3.99
C THR A 21 7.05 -12.74 -4.87
N PHE A 22 6.41 -13.86 -4.52
CA PHE A 22 6.50 -15.09 -5.31
C PHE A 22 5.84 -14.97 -6.69
N ILE A 23 4.75 -14.20 -6.80
CA ILE A 23 4.11 -13.91 -8.08
C ILE A 23 5.08 -13.12 -8.97
N ILE A 24 5.69 -12.06 -8.46
CA ILE A 24 6.65 -11.25 -9.22
C ILE A 24 7.86 -12.09 -9.64
N GLU A 25 8.44 -12.89 -8.74
CA GLU A 25 9.55 -13.79 -9.05
C GLU A 25 9.20 -14.78 -10.17
N HIS A 26 8.01 -15.38 -10.09
CA HIS A 26 7.55 -16.33 -11.11
C HIS A 26 7.35 -15.65 -12.47
N LEU A 27 6.65 -14.51 -12.51
CA LEU A 27 6.40 -13.76 -13.74
C LEU A 27 7.71 -13.28 -14.38
N THR A 28 8.62 -12.75 -13.57
CA THR A 28 9.98 -12.32 -13.96
C THR A 28 10.72 -13.47 -14.66
N LYS A 29 10.74 -14.64 -14.03
CA LYS A 29 11.41 -15.83 -14.59
C LYS A 29 10.73 -16.32 -15.87
N LYS A 30 9.40 -16.42 -15.88
CA LYS A 30 8.64 -16.98 -17.00
C LYS A 30 8.67 -16.11 -18.24
N PHE A 31 8.54 -14.79 -18.08
CA PHE A 31 8.53 -13.84 -19.19
C PHE A 31 9.91 -13.24 -19.49
N ASN A 32 10.96 -13.70 -18.80
CA ASN A 32 12.33 -13.19 -18.93
C ASN A 32 12.41 -11.65 -18.82
N VAL A 33 11.64 -11.08 -17.90
CA VAL A 33 11.63 -9.64 -17.61
C VAL A 33 12.59 -9.41 -16.45
N SER A 34 13.44 -8.38 -16.54
CA SER A 34 14.37 -8.06 -15.44
C SER A 34 14.26 -6.58 -15.06
N ILE A 35 13.25 -6.28 -14.24
CA ILE A 35 12.91 -4.93 -13.79
C ILE A 35 14.06 -4.32 -12.98
N ASP A 36 14.68 -5.12 -12.10
CA ASP A 36 15.71 -4.67 -11.17
C ASP A 36 17.15 -4.87 -11.68
N ARG A 37 17.33 -5.13 -12.99
CA ARG A 37 18.65 -5.51 -13.55
C ARG A 37 19.73 -4.43 -13.40
N SER A 38 19.33 -3.17 -13.35
CA SER A 38 20.23 -2.03 -13.23
C SER A 38 20.64 -1.74 -11.79
N LEU A 39 20.07 -2.44 -10.81
CA LEU A 39 20.37 -2.21 -9.41
C LEU A 39 21.67 -2.91 -9.00
N SER A 40 22.54 -2.17 -8.31
CA SER A 40 23.65 -2.75 -7.57
C SER A 40 23.14 -3.60 -6.39
N GLU A 41 23.98 -4.50 -5.88
CA GLU A 41 23.63 -5.32 -4.70
C GLU A 41 23.29 -4.45 -3.48
N GLN A 42 23.96 -3.31 -3.31
CA GLN A 42 23.62 -2.35 -2.27
C GLN A 42 22.23 -1.73 -2.50
N GLN A 43 21.89 -1.36 -3.73
CA GLN A 43 20.57 -0.80 -4.04
C GLN A 43 19.46 -1.83 -3.82
N LYS A 44 19.68 -3.10 -4.19
CA LYS A 44 18.75 -4.20 -3.89
C LYS A 44 18.56 -4.39 -2.38
N ALA A 45 19.63 -4.30 -1.59
CA ALA A 45 19.54 -4.38 -0.14
C ALA A 45 18.72 -3.21 0.45
N VAL A 46 18.95 -1.99 -0.03
CA VAL A 46 18.15 -0.82 0.39
C VAL A 46 16.69 -0.96 -0.05
N ALA A 47 16.43 -1.42 -1.28
CA ALA A 47 15.09 -1.71 -1.79
C ALA A 47 14.34 -2.68 -0.86
N ARG A 48 15.04 -3.72 -0.39
CA ARG A 48 14.49 -4.71 0.54
C ARG A 48 14.13 -4.10 1.89
N VAL A 49 14.96 -3.20 2.42
CA VAL A 49 14.67 -2.48 3.67
C VAL A 49 13.43 -1.60 3.49
N ILE A 50 13.35 -0.82 2.41
CA ILE A 50 12.18 0.01 2.09
C ILE A 50 10.91 -0.84 2.04
N GLN A 51 10.96 -1.95 1.30
CA GLN A 51 9.83 -2.87 1.16
C GLN A 51 9.36 -3.37 2.53
N LYS A 52 10.29 -3.80 3.39
CA LYS A 52 9.96 -4.33 4.71
C LYS A 52 9.49 -3.28 5.69
N THR A 53 10.00 -2.06 5.63
CA THR A 53 9.45 -0.93 6.39
C THR A 53 7.97 -0.72 6.04
N ILE A 54 7.64 -0.67 4.74
CA ILE A 54 6.26 -0.46 4.28
C ILE A 54 5.35 -1.63 4.65
N GLU A 55 5.73 -2.87 4.30
CA GLU A 55 4.92 -4.07 4.48
C GLU A 55 4.71 -4.45 5.94
N GLU A 56 5.76 -4.32 6.76
CA GLU A 56 5.74 -4.84 8.13
C GLU A 56 5.51 -3.76 9.19
N ASN A 57 5.64 -2.46 8.87
CA ASN A 57 5.42 -1.38 9.85
C ASN A 57 4.42 -0.32 9.35
N THR A 58 4.77 0.38 8.26
CA THR A 58 4.05 1.59 7.84
C THR A 58 2.61 1.29 7.43
N ILE A 59 2.33 0.15 6.77
CA ILE A 59 0.95 -0.24 6.44
C ILE A 59 0.08 -0.37 7.69
N TRP A 60 0.63 -0.94 8.78
CA TRP A 60 -0.11 -1.14 10.02
C TRP A 60 -0.46 0.19 10.68
N ALA A 61 0.51 1.11 10.74
CA ALA A 61 0.36 2.42 11.37
C ALA A 61 -0.49 3.40 10.54
N ALA A 62 -0.24 3.50 9.23
CA ALA A 62 -0.90 4.47 8.37
C ALA A 62 -2.22 3.97 7.78
N ILE A 63 -2.28 2.73 7.29
CA ILE A 63 -3.45 2.26 6.52
C ILE A 63 -4.40 1.44 7.39
N ILE A 64 -3.91 0.40 8.07
CA ILE A 64 -4.77 -0.51 8.84
C ILE A 64 -5.43 0.22 10.00
N TYR A 65 -4.66 1.01 10.75
CA TYR A 65 -5.19 1.83 11.84
C TYR A 65 -6.30 2.77 11.35
N ASN A 66 -6.05 3.57 10.31
CA ASN A 66 -7.04 4.52 9.81
C ASN A 66 -8.27 3.80 9.24
N ARG A 67 -8.07 2.76 8.44
CA ARG A 67 -9.16 2.03 7.77
C ARG A 67 -10.09 1.30 8.75
N TRP A 68 -9.54 0.69 9.79
CA TRP A 68 -10.30 -0.22 10.66
C TRP A 68 -10.54 0.30 12.08
N ILE A 69 -9.81 1.32 12.52
CA ILE A 69 -9.93 1.86 13.89
C ILE A 69 -10.56 3.25 13.86
N GLN A 70 -10.01 4.17 13.05
CA GLN A 70 -10.49 5.56 12.97
C GLN A 70 -11.74 5.66 12.07
N ASP A 71 -11.67 5.11 10.86
CA ASP A 71 -12.57 5.46 9.76
C ASP A 71 -13.28 4.25 9.12
N THR A 72 -13.67 3.26 9.93
CA THR A 72 -14.34 2.03 9.42
C THR A 72 -15.61 2.36 8.63
N ASP A 73 -16.37 3.39 9.04
CA ASP A 73 -17.57 3.80 8.33
C ASP A 73 -17.28 4.43 6.97
N TYR A 74 -16.13 5.10 6.81
CA TYR A 74 -15.67 5.56 5.51
C TYR A 74 -15.34 4.37 4.61
N PHE A 75 -14.61 3.38 5.12
CA PHE A 75 -14.31 2.16 4.37
C PHE A 75 -15.58 1.43 3.93
N ARG A 76 -16.58 1.30 4.81
CA ARG A 76 -17.89 0.73 4.47
C ARG A 76 -18.55 1.48 3.31
N GLN A 77 -18.55 2.81 3.34
CA GLN A 77 -19.14 3.65 2.30
C GLN A 77 -18.38 3.54 0.97
N MET A 78 -17.06 3.60 1.01
CA MET A 78 -16.19 3.44 -0.15
C MET A 78 -16.43 2.08 -0.83
N MET A 79 -16.58 1.01 -0.04
CA MET A 79 -16.89 -0.33 -0.51
C MET A 79 -18.38 -0.56 -0.82
N LYS A 80 -19.24 0.46 -0.67
CA LYS A 80 -20.70 0.40 -0.90
C LYS A 80 -21.40 -0.72 -0.11
N LEU A 81 -20.89 -1.03 1.07
CA LEU A 81 -21.45 -2.09 1.90
C LEU A 81 -22.69 -1.57 2.63
N SER A 82 -23.71 -2.42 2.73
CA SER A 82 -24.95 -2.09 3.44
C SER A 82 -24.69 -1.81 4.93
N TRP A 83 -25.61 -1.09 5.57
CA TRP A 83 -25.51 -0.78 7.00
C TRP A 83 -25.39 -2.05 7.86
N PHE A 84 -26.07 -3.13 7.46
CA PHE A 84 -26.04 -4.43 8.13
C PHE A 84 -24.65 -5.07 8.07
N VAL A 85 -24.01 -5.04 6.89
CA VAL A 85 -22.61 -5.48 6.75
C VAL A 85 -21.68 -4.60 7.58
N GLY A 86 -21.93 -3.29 7.62
CA GLY A 86 -21.20 -2.37 8.51
C GLY A 86 -21.27 -2.77 9.98
N ARG A 87 -22.42 -3.25 10.46
CA ARG A 87 -22.55 -3.79 11.83
C ARG A 87 -21.70 -5.04 12.03
N ILE A 88 -21.70 -5.96 11.07
CA ILE A 88 -20.87 -7.17 11.13
C ILE A 88 -19.37 -6.79 11.16
N LEU A 89 -18.94 -5.84 10.33
CA LEU A 89 -17.56 -5.34 10.36
C LEU A 89 -17.20 -4.82 11.76
N LYS A 90 -18.03 -3.98 12.36
CA LYS A 90 -17.78 -3.42 13.70
C LYS A 90 -17.80 -4.47 14.81
N MET A 91 -18.68 -5.47 14.74
CA MET A 91 -18.83 -6.48 15.78
C MET A 91 -17.82 -7.63 15.69
N ALA A 92 -17.41 -8.03 14.50
CA ALA A 92 -16.55 -9.20 14.29
C ALA A 92 -15.16 -8.85 13.76
N VAL A 93 -15.08 -7.97 12.76
CA VAL A 93 -13.81 -7.67 12.06
C VAL A 93 -12.94 -6.71 12.85
N VAL A 94 -13.51 -5.59 13.32
CA VAL A 94 -12.74 -4.59 14.07
C VAL A 94 -12.07 -5.18 15.33
N PRO A 95 -12.74 -6.00 16.17
CA PRO A 95 -12.08 -6.65 17.30
C PRO A 95 -10.96 -7.62 16.88
N ALA A 96 -11.15 -8.38 15.79
CA ALA A 96 -10.12 -9.27 15.27
C ALA A 96 -8.90 -8.49 14.73
N ILE A 97 -9.12 -7.36 14.06
CA ILE A 97 -8.05 -6.46 13.62
C ILE A 97 -7.33 -5.84 14.81
N LYS A 98 -8.06 -5.35 15.83
CA LYS A 98 -7.44 -4.82 17.07
C LYS A 98 -6.55 -5.87 17.74
N LYS A 99 -7.01 -7.11 17.85
CA LYS A 99 -6.21 -8.23 18.39
C LYS A 99 -4.97 -8.49 17.54
N SER A 100 -5.11 -8.45 16.21
CA SER A 100 -3.98 -8.63 15.28
C SER A 100 -2.96 -7.49 15.38
N MET A 101 -3.43 -6.23 15.48
CA MET A 101 -2.57 -5.07 15.69
C MET A 101 -1.83 -5.12 17.02
N TYR A 102 -2.49 -5.59 18.09
CA TYR A 102 -1.84 -5.78 19.39
C TYR A 102 -0.78 -6.89 19.35
N GLY A 103 -1.06 -7.99 18.63
CA GLY A 103 -0.10 -9.07 18.39
C GLY A 103 1.08 -8.64 17.51
N HIS A 104 0.84 -7.75 16.55
CA HIS A 104 1.87 -7.12 15.71
C HIS A 104 2.77 -6.18 16.52
N GLY A 105 2.20 -5.46 17.49
CA GLY A 105 2.90 -4.51 18.34
C GLY A 105 2.41 -3.08 18.14
N ILE A 106 2.03 -2.69 16.91
CA ILE A 106 1.55 -1.32 16.65
C ILE A 106 0.34 -0.96 17.52
N GLY A 107 -0.53 -1.93 17.81
CA GLY A 107 -1.75 -1.73 18.59
C GLY A 107 -1.52 -1.53 20.09
N ARG A 108 -0.27 -1.53 20.54
CA ARG A 108 0.13 -1.21 21.92
C ARG A 108 0.38 0.29 22.14
N HIS A 109 0.51 1.04 21.06
CA HIS A 109 0.82 2.47 21.08
C HIS A 109 -0.43 3.34 21.14
N SER A 110 -0.26 4.59 21.60
CA SER A 110 -1.29 5.62 21.53
C SER A 110 -1.54 6.06 20.07
N ALA A 111 -2.62 6.81 19.84
CA ALA A 111 -2.91 7.32 18.50
C ALA A 111 -1.79 8.26 17.99
N GLU A 112 -1.27 9.10 18.88
CA GLU A 112 -0.19 10.05 18.62
C GLU A 112 1.13 9.33 18.33
N GLU A 113 1.44 8.27 19.10
CA GLU A 113 2.62 7.43 18.87
C GLU A 113 2.53 6.69 17.53
N ILE A 114 1.36 6.15 17.16
CA ILE A 114 1.14 5.49 15.86
C ILE A 114 1.36 6.49 14.72
N GLN A 115 0.82 7.70 14.84
CA GLN A 115 1.05 8.77 13.86
C GLN A 115 2.53 9.14 13.77
N HIS A 116 3.22 9.25 14.91
CA HIS A 116 4.66 9.55 14.95
C HIS A 116 5.50 8.46 14.26
N ILE A 117 5.20 7.19 14.50
CA ILE A 117 5.86 6.05 13.84
C ILE A 117 5.66 6.11 12.33
N ALA A 118 4.42 6.26 11.86
CA ALA A 118 4.13 6.37 10.43
C ALA A 118 4.83 7.58 9.81
N ARG A 119 4.86 8.72 10.51
CA ARG A 119 5.56 9.93 10.06
C ARG A 119 7.05 9.68 9.87
N GLY A 120 7.70 8.99 10.80
CA GLY A 120 9.12 8.63 10.70
C GLY A 120 9.42 7.82 9.44
N ASP A 121 8.62 6.78 9.19
CA ASP A 121 8.77 5.92 8.00
C ASP A 121 8.52 6.68 6.70
N ILE A 122 7.42 7.43 6.60
CA ILE A 122 7.07 8.20 5.39
C ILE A 122 8.10 9.30 5.13
N LYS A 123 8.62 9.94 6.19
CA LYS A 123 9.74 10.89 6.05
C LYS A 123 10.98 10.20 5.48
N ALA A 124 11.33 9.01 5.95
CA ALA A 124 12.48 8.28 5.42
C ALA A 124 12.31 7.95 3.93
N LEU A 125 11.10 7.59 3.49
CA LEU A 125 10.80 7.43 2.06
C LEU A 125 11.00 8.74 1.28
N SER A 126 10.48 9.84 1.81
CA SER A 126 10.64 11.18 1.22
C SER A 126 12.11 11.58 1.11
N ASP A 127 12.90 11.35 2.17
CA ASP A 127 14.34 11.66 2.23
C ASP A 127 15.18 10.75 1.30
N LEU A 128 14.73 9.51 1.07
CA LEU A 128 15.38 8.59 0.13
C LEU A 128 15.10 8.96 -1.32
N LEU A 129 13.86 9.36 -1.61
CA LEU A 129 13.44 9.82 -2.93
C LEU A 129 14.08 11.18 -3.27
N LYS A 130 14.02 12.15 -2.35
CA LYS A 130 14.39 13.56 -2.57
C LYS A 130 13.75 14.13 -3.84
N ASP A 131 14.59 14.49 -4.80
CA ASP A 131 14.32 15.08 -6.11
C ASP A 131 14.39 14.05 -7.26
N LYS A 132 14.66 12.78 -6.96
CA LYS A 132 14.78 11.73 -7.98
C LYS A 132 13.45 11.40 -8.64
N GLN A 133 13.53 10.93 -9.88
CA GLN A 133 12.36 10.42 -10.61
C GLN A 133 11.85 9.11 -10.02
N PHE A 134 12.75 8.19 -9.68
CA PHE A 134 12.48 6.91 -9.02
C PHE A 134 13.53 6.66 -7.93
N PHE A 135 13.30 5.69 -7.03
CA PHE A 135 14.18 5.50 -5.87
C PHE A 135 15.65 5.25 -6.24
N PHE A 136 15.91 4.59 -7.38
CA PHE A 136 17.25 4.18 -7.81
C PHE A 136 17.65 4.64 -9.23
N GLY A 137 17.00 5.68 -9.77
CA GLY A 137 17.41 6.30 -11.04
C GLY A 137 16.24 6.81 -11.87
N ASP A 138 16.39 6.74 -13.19
CA ASP A 138 15.44 7.30 -14.17
C ASP A 138 14.42 6.27 -14.69
N LYS A 139 14.50 5.02 -14.22
CA LYS A 139 13.55 3.96 -14.57
C LYS A 139 12.92 3.36 -13.31
N PRO A 140 11.62 3.05 -13.34
CA PRO A 140 10.96 2.42 -12.21
C PRO A 140 11.50 1.01 -12.00
N THR A 141 11.59 0.63 -10.74
CA THR A 141 12.03 -0.69 -10.27
C THR A 141 10.89 -1.39 -9.52
N THR A 142 11.09 -2.63 -9.07
CA THR A 142 10.08 -3.34 -8.26
C THR A 142 9.73 -2.56 -6.98
N ILE A 143 10.71 -1.85 -6.39
CA ILE A 143 10.43 -1.06 -5.19
C ILE A 143 9.51 0.13 -5.48
N ASP A 144 9.59 0.71 -6.68
CA ASP A 144 8.72 1.82 -7.07
C ASP A 144 7.26 1.36 -7.17
N ALA A 145 7.03 0.15 -7.68
CA ALA A 145 5.69 -0.45 -7.69
C ALA A 145 5.14 -0.68 -6.26
N CYS A 146 5.99 -1.11 -5.32
CA CYS A 146 5.62 -1.29 -3.91
C CYS A 146 5.25 0.05 -3.24
N VAL A 147 6.11 1.07 -3.38
CA VAL A 147 5.87 2.40 -2.81
C VAL A 147 4.65 3.05 -3.45
N PHE A 148 4.49 2.94 -4.77
CA PHE A 148 3.31 3.41 -5.47
C PHE A 148 2.02 2.78 -4.92
N ALA A 149 1.98 1.44 -4.76
CA ALA A 149 0.79 0.75 -4.24
C ALA A 149 0.44 1.17 -2.81
N PHE A 150 1.45 1.43 -1.97
CA PHE A 150 1.26 2.01 -0.64
C PHE A 150 0.67 3.42 -0.72
N LEU A 151 1.28 4.32 -1.51
CA LEU A 151 0.81 5.70 -1.67
C LEU A 151 -0.58 5.78 -2.30
N ALA A 152 -0.92 4.88 -3.23
CA ALA A 152 -2.26 4.75 -3.79
C ALA A 152 -3.29 4.48 -2.68
N ASN A 153 -2.98 3.58 -1.75
CA ASN A 153 -3.87 3.31 -0.62
C ASN A 153 -3.98 4.51 0.32
N VAL A 154 -2.88 5.23 0.58
CA VAL A 154 -2.90 6.43 1.42
C VAL A 154 -3.71 7.56 0.78
N LEU A 155 -3.50 7.85 -0.50
CA LEU A 155 -4.06 9.01 -1.19
C LEU A 155 -5.47 8.78 -1.74
N HIS A 156 -5.79 7.54 -2.15
CA HIS A 156 -7.06 7.19 -2.78
C HIS A 156 -7.87 6.11 -2.02
N GLY A 157 -7.23 5.36 -1.12
CA GLY A 157 -7.87 4.28 -0.36
C GLY A 157 -8.24 4.62 1.09
N LEU A 158 -7.98 5.86 1.53
CA LEU A 158 -8.36 6.44 2.82
C LEU A 158 -9.17 7.73 2.59
N ARG A 159 -9.76 8.26 3.66
CA ARG A 159 -10.46 9.55 3.61
C ARG A 159 -9.48 10.66 3.18
N LYS A 160 -9.93 11.60 2.35
CA LYS A 160 -9.06 12.62 1.75
C LYS A 160 -8.37 13.49 2.81
N ASP A 161 -9.05 13.79 3.90
CA ASP A 161 -8.62 14.55 5.08
C ASP A 161 -8.12 13.65 6.22
N SER A 162 -7.78 12.38 5.94
CA SER A 162 -7.12 11.54 6.94
C SER A 162 -5.67 11.99 7.13
N TRP A 163 -5.16 11.93 8.36
CA TRP A 163 -3.80 12.41 8.67
C TRP A 163 -2.69 11.78 7.81
N PRO A 164 -2.74 10.50 7.35
CA PRO A 164 -1.70 9.99 6.46
C PRO A 164 -1.75 10.65 5.08
N ALA A 165 -2.95 10.92 4.58
CA ALA A 165 -3.16 11.56 3.28
C ALA A 165 -2.76 13.03 3.33
N GLU A 166 -3.10 13.75 4.40
CA GLU A 166 -2.64 15.13 4.62
C GLU A 166 -1.13 15.20 4.78
N MET A 167 -0.52 14.29 5.53
CA MET A 167 0.93 14.22 5.70
C MET A 167 1.66 14.03 4.36
N VAL A 168 1.20 13.11 3.51
CA VAL A 168 1.80 12.92 2.17
C VAL A 168 1.61 14.15 1.28
N ARG A 169 0.45 14.81 1.31
CA ARG A 169 0.19 15.98 0.45
C ARG A 169 0.90 17.25 0.92
N ASN A 170 0.96 17.47 2.23
CA ASN A 170 1.35 18.76 2.81
C ASN A 170 2.76 18.75 3.42
N GLU A 171 3.16 17.64 4.07
CA GLU A 171 4.49 17.54 4.71
C GLU A 171 5.54 16.92 3.79
N PHE A 172 5.14 15.95 2.95
CA PHE A 172 6.04 15.22 2.04
C PHE A 172 5.58 15.27 0.57
N PRO A 173 5.38 16.48 0.00
CA PRO A 173 4.77 16.64 -1.33
C PRO A 173 5.57 15.99 -2.47
N ASN A 174 6.88 15.75 -2.29
CA ASN A 174 7.67 15.02 -3.28
C ASN A 174 7.16 13.58 -3.50
N LEU A 175 6.61 12.94 -2.46
CA LEU A 175 5.97 11.62 -2.57
C LEU A 175 4.63 11.70 -3.31
N ALA A 176 3.84 12.77 -3.10
CA ALA A 176 2.61 13.01 -3.84
C ALA A 176 2.90 13.21 -5.34
N THR A 177 3.87 14.06 -5.68
CA THR A 177 4.32 14.28 -7.06
C THR A 177 4.86 13.00 -7.71
N TYR A 178 5.61 12.20 -6.95
CA TYR A 178 6.10 10.90 -7.40
C TYR A 178 4.96 9.92 -7.70
N PHE A 179 3.95 9.86 -6.83
CA PHE A 179 2.76 9.05 -7.05
C PHE A 179 2.02 9.46 -8.32
N GLU A 180 1.75 10.76 -8.50
CA GLU A 180 1.05 11.28 -9.68
C GLU A 180 1.80 10.95 -10.97
N ARG A 181 3.13 11.14 -10.98
CA ARG A 181 3.98 10.80 -12.13
C ARG A 181 3.86 9.32 -12.52
N ILE A 182 3.89 8.39 -11.57
CA ILE A 182 3.74 6.96 -11.87
C ILE A 182 2.33 6.66 -12.36
N LYS A 183 1.32 7.22 -11.69
CA LYS A 183 -0.08 7.04 -12.04
C LYS A 183 -0.33 7.45 -13.50
N GLU A 184 0.08 8.65 -13.90
CA GLU A 184 -0.09 9.17 -15.26
C GLU A 184 0.65 8.34 -16.32
N ASN A 185 1.84 7.84 -15.99
CA ASN A 185 2.64 7.03 -16.91
C ASN A 185 2.10 5.62 -17.12
N VAL A 186 1.52 4.99 -16.08
CA VAL A 186 1.13 3.56 -16.11
C VAL A 186 -0.37 3.37 -16.24
N TRP A 187 -1.19 4.30 -15.76
CA TRP A 187 -2.65 4.27 -15.79
C TRP A 187 -3.22 5.58 -16.35
N PRO A 188 -3.07 5.85 -17.67
CA PRO A 188 -3.68 7.02 -18.29
C PRO A 188 -5.22 7.00 -18.20
N ASP A 189 -5.82 5.83 -17.97
CA ASP A 189 -7.24 5.58 -17.77
C ASP A 189 -7.64 5.47 -16.28
N TRP A 190 -6.81 5.93 -15.34
CA TRP A 190 -7.02 5.79 -13.90
C TRP A 190 -8.43 6.18 -13.45
N ASP A 191 -8.91 7.36 -13.87
CA ASP A 191 -10.22 7.89 -13.48
C ASP A 191 -11.38 7.02 -13.97
N GLU A 192 -11.23 6.40 -15.14
CA GLU A 192 -12.19 5.42 -15.68
C GLU A 192 -12.19 4.13 -14.83
N ILE A 193 -11.01 3.63 -14.46
CA ILE A 193 -10.87 2.42 -13.63
C ILE A 193 -11.52 2.63 -12.26
N VAL A 194 -11.21 3.73 -11.58
CA VAL A 194 -11.71 3.98 -10.21
C VAL A 194 -13.20 4.35 -10.19
N SER A 195 -13.71 5.00 -11.24
CA SER A 195 -15.15 5.31 -11.36
C SER A 195 -16.01 4.08 -11.70
N LYS A 196 -15.50 3.15 -12.53
CA LYS A 196 -16.14 1.85 -12.82
C LYS A 196 -16.22 0.94 -11.60
N ALA A 197 -15.19 0.93 -10.75
CA ALA A 197 -15.23 0.23 -9.46
C ALA A 197 -16.34 0.79 -8.54
N GLY A 198 -16.67 2.08 -8.69
CA GLY A 198 -17.75 2.78 -8.00
C GLY A 198 -19.13 2.67 -8.66
N SER A 199 -19.37 1.84 -9.67
CA SER A 199 -20.64 1.87 -10.43
C SER A 199 -21.29 0.51 -10.72
N LYS A 200 -20.81 -0.58 -10.11
CA LYS A 200 -21.63 -1.81 -10.08
C LYS A 200 -22.86 -1.59 -9.18
N LYS A 201 -24.00 -1.38 -9.84
CA LYS A 201 -25.36 -1.47 -9.31
C LYS A 201 -25.71 -2.92 -9.02
#